data_AF-A0A5S9M6H5-F1
#
_entry.id   AF-A0A5S9M6H5-F1
#
_cell.length_a   1.000
_cell.length_b   1.000
_cell.length_c   1.000
_cell.angle_alpha   90.00
_cell.angle_beta   90.00
_cell.angle_gamma   90.00
#
_symmetry.space_group_name_H-M   'P 1'
#
loop_
_entity.id
_entity.type
_entity.pdbx_description
1 polymer ?
#
loop_
_entity_poly.entity_id
_entity_poly.type
_entity_poly.pdbx_seq_one_letter_code
_entity_poly.pdbx_strand_id
1 'polypeptide(L)' 'MKRTTEFVLGLIGGIFGFFGAMFALAFGGIDAAFSDSGTSEITGLGWAAMLFSILAIVSSVIVKKKKKSLVEFYY' A
#
# COMPACT_ATOMS: atom_id res chain seq x y z
N MET A 1 22.00 -3.74 -10.49
CA MET A 1 20.66 -4.38 -10.44
C MET A 1 19.68 -3.57 -11.30
N LYS A 2 18.80 -4.21 -12.08
CA LYS A 2 17.79 -3.50 -12.91
C LYS A 2 16.71 -2.94 -11.98
N ARG A 3 16.44 -1.62 -12.06
CA ARG A 3 15.45 -0.90 -11.22
C ARG A 3 14.02 -1.46 -11.27
N THR A 4 13.75 -2.39 -12.20
CA THR A 4 12.54 -3.21 -12.24
C THR A 4 12.30 -3.94 -10.93
N THR A 5 13.34 -4.44 -10.26
CA THR A 5 13.20 -5.15 -8.98
C THR A 5 12.63 -4.24 -7.90
N GLU A 6 13.07 -2.99 -7.80
CA GLU A 6 12.58 -2.02 -6.80
C GLU A 6 11.11 -1.66 -7.04
N PHE A 7 10.72 -1.46 -8.32
CA PHE A 7 9.34 -1.19 -8.71
C PHE A 7 8.42 -2.38 -8.41
N VAL A 8 8.84 -3.59 -8.78
CA VAL A 8 8.04 -4.81 -8.59
C VAL A 8 7.92 -5.16 -7.12
N LEU A 9 8.98 -5.00 -6.32
CA LEU A 9 8.91 -5.21 -4.87
C LEU A 9 7.95 -4.23 -4.18
N GLY A 10 7.98 -2.96 -4.57
CA GLY A 10 7.01 -1.97 -4.06
C GLY A 10 5.58 -2.27 -4.49
N LEU A 11 5.36 -2.67 -5.75
CA LEU A 11 4.04 -3.02 -6.28
C LEU A 11 3.46 -4.26 -5.60
N ILE A 12 4.28 -5.29 -5.40
CA ILE A 12 3.89 -6.51 -4.66
C ILE A 12 3.52 -6.12 -3.24
N GLY A 13 4.34 -5.34 -2.54
CA GLY A 13 4.04 -4.85 -1.19
C GLY A 13 2.72 -4.08 -1.11
N GLY A 14 2.44 -3.20 -2.08
CA GLY A 14 1.18 -2.47 -2.15
C GLY A 14 -0.05 -3.36 -2.35
N ILE A 15 0.03 -4.34 -3.26
CA ILE A 15 -1.05 -5.30 -3.52
C ILE A 15 -1.31 -6.19 -2.31
N PHE A 16 -0.26 -6.71 -1.67
CA PHE A 16 -0.41 -7.49 -0.43
C PHE A 16 -1.00 -6.65 0.71
N GLY A 17 -0.59 -5.38 0.83
CA GLY A 17 -1.20 -4.44 1.78
C GLY A 17 -2.69 -4.20 1.54
N PHE A 18 -3.13 -4.18 0.26
CA PHE A 18 -4.54 -4.05 -0.09
C PHE A 18 -5.37 -5.26 0.36
N PHE A 19 -4.87 -6.47 0.14
CA PHE A 19 -5.53 -7.68 0.65
C PHE A 19 -5.59 -7.68 2.17
N GLY A 20 -4.51 -7.27 2.85
CA GLY A 20 -4.50 -7.11 4.30
C GLY A 20 -5.56 -6.11 4.80
N ALA A 21 -5.74 -4.99 4.09
CA ALA A 21 -6.80 -4.03 4.39
C ALA A 21 -8.20 -4.63 4.22
N MET A 22 -8.43 -5.39 3.15
CA MET A 22 -9.71 -6.09 2.95
C MET A 22 -10.01 -7.08 4.08
N PHE A 23 -9.04 -7.88 4.50
CA PHE A 23 -9.21 -8.80 5.64
C PHE A 23 -9.47 -8.04 6.94
N ALA A 24 -8.70 -7.00 7.24
CA ALA A 24 -8.87 -6.20 8.45
C ALA A 24 -10.24 -5.51 8.49
N LEU A 25 -10.73 -4.97 7.37
CA LEU A 25 -12.08 -4.39 7.31
C LEU A 25 -13.17 -5.45 7.43
N ALA A 26 -13.00 -6.63 6.84
CA ALA A 26 -13.97 -7.72 6.95
C ALA A 26 -14.06 -8.26 8.39
N PHE A 27 -12.93 -8.61 9.00
CA PHE A 27 -12.89 -9.09 10.38
C PHE A 27 -13.23 -8.00 11.39
N GLY A 28 -12.80 -6.75 11.15
CA GLY A 28 -13.14 -5.62 12.01
C GLY A 28 -14.61 -5.23 11.95
N GLY A 29 -15.30 -5.48 10.82
CA GLY A 29 -16.75 -5.29 10.72
C GLY A 29 -17.53 -6.35 11.51
N ILE A 30 -17.06 -7.60 11.47
CA ILE A 30 -17.61 -8.70 12.29
C ILE A 30 -17.37 -8.39 13.77
N ASP A 31 -16.13 -8.10 14.15
CA ASP A 31 -15.73 -7.78 15.53
C ASP A 31 -16.51 -6.57 16.09
N ALA A 32 -16.67 -5.50 15.30
CA ALA A 32 -17.46 -4.35 15.69
C ALA A 32 -18.96 -4.67 15.90
N ALA A 33 -19.51 -5.63 15.16
CA ALA A 33 -20.91 -6.05 15.31
C ALA A 33 -21.16 -6.90 16.56
N PHE A 34 -20.13 -7.57 17.09
CA PHE A 34 -20.20 -8.37 18.32
C PHE A 34 -19.67 -7.62 19.56
N SER A 35 -19.14 -6.40 19.38
CA SER A 35 -18.59 -5.59 20.47
C SER A 35 -19.66 -4.68 21.08
N ASP A 36 -19.77 -4.66 22.41
CA ASP A 36 -20.72 -3.82 23.17
C ASP A 36 -20.51 -2.31 22.95
N SER A 37 -19.30 -1.91 22.53
CA SER A 37 -18.96 -0.52 22.21
C SER A 37 -19.20 -0.16 20.73
N GLY A 38 -19.52 -1.13 19.87
CA GLY A 38 -19.66 -0.95 18.43
C GLY A 38 -18.36 -0.53 17.71
N THR A 39 -17.23 -0.51 18.42
CA THR A 39 -15.93 -0.10 17.89
C THR A 39 -14.96 -1.26 17.90
N SER A 40 -14.25 -1.45 16.78
CA SER A 40 -13.18 -2.44 16.67
C SER A 40 -11.86 -1.74 16.29
N GLU A 41 -10.79 -2.09 17.00
CA GLU A 41 -9.43 -1.62 16.65
C GLU A 41 -9.01 -2.14 15.27
N ILE A 42 -9.56 -3.29 14.87
CA ILE A 42 -9.25 -3.97 13.60
C ILE A 42 -9.81 -3.17 12.41
N THR A 43 -10.96 -2.51 12.55
CA THR A 43 -11.48 -1.60 11.52
C THR A 43 -10.58 -0.37 11.34
N GLY A 44 -10.02 0.15 12.43
CA GLY A 44 -9.01 1.22 12.38
C GLY A 44 -7.73 0.79 11.65
N LEU A 45 -7.25 -0.42 11.93
CA LEU A 45 -6.12 -1.03 11.22
C LEU A 45 -6.42 -1.22 9.73
N GLY A 46 -7.65 -1.59 9.36
CA GLY A 46 -8.08 -1.73 7.98
C GLY A 46 -8.03 -0.43 7.18
N TRP A 47 -8.49 0.68 7.76
CA TRP A 47 -8.38 2.00 7.15
C TRP A 47 -6.93 2.47 7.00
N ALA A 48 -6.10 2.27 8.02
CA ALA A 48 -4.67 2.58 7.95
C ALA A 48 -3.97 1.75 6.86
N ALA A 49 -4.23 0.44 6.80
CA ALA A 49 -3.68 -0.46 5.79
C ALA A 49 -4.09 -0.07 4.35
N MET A 50 -5.33 0.39 4.16
CA MET A 50 -5.81 0.93 2.89
C MET A 50 -4.99 2.15 2.45
N LEU A 51 -4.79 3.11 3.35
CA LEU A 51 -3.99 4.31 3.08
C LEU A 51 -2.54 3.95 2.76
N PHE A 52 -1.93 3.07 3.56
CA PHE A 52 -0.56 2.60 3.32
C PHE A 52 -0.40 1.84 2.00
N SER A 53 -1.40 1.06 1.58
CA SER A 53 -1.40 0.38 0.28
C SER A 53 -1.39 1.38 -0.87
N ILE A 54 -2.24 2.40 -0.83
CA ILE A 54 -2.27 3.48 -1.84
C ILE A 54 -0.91 4.18 -1.90
N LEU A 55 -0.34 4.54 -0.74
CA LEU A 55 0.98 5.15 -0.65
C LEU A 55 2.08 4.24 -1.22
N ALA A 56 2.03 2.94 -0.97
CA ALA A 56 3.00 1.98 -1.52
C ALA A 56 2.92 1.90 -3.06
N ILE A 57 1.71 1.89 -3.63
CA ILE A 57 1.51 1.88 -5.08
C ILE A 57 2.03 3.19 -5.69
N VAL A 58 1.68 4.35 -5.13
CA VAL A 58 2.14 5.66 -5.59
C VAL A 58 3.67 5.76 -5.50
N SER A 59 4.25 5.33 -4.38
CA SER A 59 5.70 5.33 -4.15
C SER A 59 6.43 4.45 -5.17
N SER A 60 5.85 3.29 -5.52
CA SER A 60 6.39 2.41 -6.56
C SER A 60 6.45 3.13 -7.91
N VAL A 61 5.38 3.85 -8.30
CA VAL A 61 5.35 4.62 -9.55
C VAL A 61 6.40 5.73 -9.57
N ILE A 62 6.64 6.41 -8.44
CA ILE A 62 7.67 7.44 -8.31
C ILE A 62 9.08 6.85 -8.49
N VAL A 63 9.35 5.67 -7.91
CA VAL A 63 10.63 4.96 -8.06
C VAL A 63 10.92 4.65 -9.53
N LYS A 64 9.88 4.28 -10.31
CA LYS A 64 10.01 4.05 -11.75
C LYS A 64 10.36 5.32 -12.54
N LYS A 65 9.93 6.51 -12.08
CA LYS A 65 10.13 7.80 -12.79
C LYS A 65 11.54 8.40 -12.68
N LYS A 66 12.41 7.99 -11.75
CA LYS A 66 13.78 8.56 -11.58
C LYS A 66 14.82 8.07 -12.61
N LYS A 67 14.43 7.85 -13.87
CA LYS A 67 15.36 7.57 -14.97
C LYS A 67 14.93 8.34 -16.21
N LYS A 68 15.53 9.53 -16.39
CA LYS A 68 15.97 10.16 -17.67
C LYS A 68 15.79 11.68 -17.60
N SER A 69 16.73 12.36 -16.95
CA SER A 69 16.92 13.82 -17.12
C SER A 69 18.38 14.28 -17.06
N LEU A 70 19.36 13.38 -17.01
CA LEU A 70 20.80 13.75 -16.95
C LEU A 70 21.63 13.21 -18.13
N VAL A 71 21.00 12.82 -19.24
CA VAL A 71 21.71 12.34 -20.46
C VAL A 71 21.67 13.38 -21.59
N GLU A 72 21.03 14.53 -21.40
CA GLU A 72 20.81 15.53 -22.45
C GLU A 72 21.73 16.76 -22.32
N PHE A 73 22.76 16.71 -21.47
CA PHE A 73 23.67 17.85 -21.21
C PHE A 73 25.11 17.66 -21.73
N TYR A 74 25.36 16.63 -22.55
CA TYR A 74 26.69 16.34 -23.12
C TYR A 74 26.67 16.04 -24.63
N TYR A 75 25.76 16.69 -25.37
CA TYR A 75 25.86 16.86 -26.82
C TYR A 75 25.48 18.29 -27.19
#